data_AF-A0A4U0SSM1-F1
#
_entry.id   AF-A0A4U0SSM1-F1
#
_cell.length_a   1.000
_cell.length_b   1.000
_cell.length_c   1.000
_cell.angle_alpha   90.00
_cell.angle_beta   90.00
_cell.angle_gamma   90.00
#
_symmetry.space_group_name_H-M   'P 1'
#
loop_
_entity.id
_entity.type
_entity.pdbx_description
1 polymer ?
#
loop_
_entity_poly.entity_id
_entity_poly.type
_entity_poly.pdbx_seq_one_letter_code
_entity_poly.pdbx_strand_id
1 'polypeptide(L)'
;MNEPNTWVERATFLAMAKETGMDNGDEIAAATVELMIEIETRTPAPWADSDPFAAERYLASRGASPAAATANAAEFEVSMRALTALGTGKPAETFDDIVRWIAEHVDGDDQ
;
A
#
# COMPACT_ATOMS: atom_id res chain seq x y z
N MET A 1 24.81 16.95 9.53
CA MET A 1 23.92 16.17 8.66
C MET A 1 22.58 16.17 9.34
N ASN A 2 21.56 16.83 8.79
CA ASN A 2 20.21 16.74 9.33
C ASN A 2 19.78 15.28 9.17
N GLU A 3 19.41 14.63 10.27
CA GLU A 3 18.78 13.31 10.20
C GLU A 3 17.53 13.47 9.31
N PRO A 4 17.33 12.59 8.31
CA PRO A 4 16.10 12.64 7.51
C PRO A 4 14.93 12.47 8.48
N ASN A 5 13.99 13.41 8.46
CA ASN A 5 12.77 13.37 9.28
C ASN A 5 12.23 11.94 9.33
N THR A 6 12.15 11.38 10.53
CA THR A 6 11.61 10.05 10.78
C THR A 6 10.22 9.92 10.15
N TRP A 7 9.79 8.72 9.74
CA TRP A 7 8.44 8.56 9.14
C TRP A 7 7.34 9.05 10.08
N VAL A 8 7.57 8.99 11.39
CA VAL A 8 6.69 9.55 12.42
C VAL A 8 6.55 11.07 12.29
N GLU A 9 7.65 11.80 12.09
CA GLU A 9 7.62 13.26 11.89
C GLU A 9 6.92 13.62 10.57
N ARG A 10 7.16 12.87 9.49
CA ARG A 10 6.48 13.06 8.21
C ARG A 10 4.99 12.77 8.30
N ALA A 11 4.60 11.68 8.95
CA ALA A 11 3.19 11.35 9.19
C ALA A 11 2.50 12.41 10.05
N THR A 12 3.19 12.90 11.10
CA THR A 12 2.69 13.97 11.96
C THR A 12 2.47 15.26 11.17
N PHE A 13 3.41 15.64 10.31
CA PHE A 13 3.28 16.80 9.45
C PHE A 13 2.08 16.69 8.48
N LEU A 14 1.93 15.55 7.81
CA LEU A 14 0.81 15.31 6.88
C LEU A 14 -0.54 15.37 7.60
N ALA A 15 -0.63 14.81 8.81
CA ALA A 15 -1.84 14.89 9.63
C ALA A 15 -2.17 16.35 10.00
N MET A 16 -1.18 17.11 10.45
CA MET A 16 -1.38 18.54 10.77
C MET A 16 -1.80 19.35 9.54
N ALA A 17 -1.16 19.14 8.39
CA ALA A 17 -1.48 19.86 7.16
C ALA A 17 -2.92 19.59 6.68
N LYS A 18 -3.40 18.35 6.84
CA LYS A 18 -4.79 17.97 6.57
C LYS A 18 -5.77 18.66 7.52
N GLU A 19 -5.45 18.74 8.82
CA GLU A 19 -6.30 19.39 9.83
C GLU A 19 -6.37 20.92 9.69
N THR A 20 -5.26 21.55 9.31
CA THR A 20 -5.17 23.02 9.20
C THR A 20 -5.68 23.56 7.87
N GLY A 21 -6.08 22.68 6.94
CA GLY A 21 -6.53 23.09 5.60
C GLY A 21 -5.46 23.80 4.79
N MET A 22 -4.17 23.50 5.06
CA MET A 22 -3.03 24.13 4.40
C MET A 22 -2.77 23.59 2.98
N ASP A 23 -3.73 22.90 2.35
CA ASP A 23 -3.52 22.16 1.10
C ASP A 23 -4.71 22.13 0.12
N ASN A 24 -4.37 22.03 -1.17
CA ASN A 24 -5.16 21.43 -2.24
C ASN A 24 -5.21 19.90 -2.03
N GLY A 25 -6.18 19.39 -1.27
CA GLY A 25 -6.20 18.04 -0.66
C GLY A 25 -5.75 16.80 -1.47
N ASP A 26 -5.59 16.90 -2.79
CA ASP A 26 -4.97 15.88 -3.65
C ASP A 26 -3.45 15.73 -3.38
N GLU A 27 -2.73 16.82 -3.05
CA GLU A 27 -1.27 16.77 -2.81
C GLU A 27 -0.94 16.05 -1.50
N ILE A 28 -1.67 16.33 -0.42
CA ILE A 28 -1.52 15.62 0.86
C ILE A 28 -1.95 14.15 0.75
N ALA A 29 -2.97 13.84 -0.05
CA ALA A 29 -3.36 12.45 -0.31
C ALA A 29 -2.24 11.68 -1.01
N ALA A 30 -1.66 12.25 -2.08
CA ALA A 30 -0.53 11.66 -2.79
C ALA A 30 0.69 11.46 -1.87
N ALA A 31 1.07 12.49 -1.11
CA ALA A 31 2.20 12.42 -0.18
C ALA A 31 2.00 11.37 0.94
N THR A 32 0.74 11.15 1.36
CA THR A 32 0.39 10.11 2.34
C THR A 32 0.57 8.71 1.75
N VAL A 33 0.14 8.49 0.51
CA VAL A 33 0.35 7.22 -0.20
C VAL A 33 1.84 6.95 -0.39
N GLU A 34 2.61 7.93 -0.85
CA GLU A 34 4.06 7.80 -1.02
C GLU A 34 4.79 7.46 0.28
N LEU A 35 4.44 8.13 1.38
CA LEU A 35 5.01 7.83 2.69
C LEU A 35 4.70 6.39 3.11
N MET A 36 3.46 5.92 2.89
CA MET A 36 3.07 4.58 3.27
C MET A 36 3.78 3.52 2.43
N ILE A 37 3.90 3.73 1.11
CA ILE A 37 4.72 2.89 0.22
C ILE A 37 6.17 2.81 0.74
N GLU A 38 6.77 3.94 1.09
CA GLU A 38 8.13 3.96 1.64
C GLU A 38 8.27 3.10 2.91
N ILE A 39 7.30 3.18 3.83
CA ILE A 39 7.27 2.37 5.04
C ILE A 39 7.14 0.87 4.68
N GLU A 40 6.25 0.53 3.76
CA GLU A 40 6.00 -0.86 3.35
C GLU A 40 7.20 -1.47 2.61
N THR A 41 7.95 -0.71 1.81
CA THR A 41 9.17 -1.22 1.14
C THR A 41 10.26 -1.66 2.12
N ARG A 42 10.25 -1.13 3.34
CA ARG A 42 11.25 -1.40 4.38
C ARG A 42 10.77 -2.45 5.38
N THR A 43 9.52 -2.89 5.26
CA THR A 43 8.88 -3.83 6.18
C THR A 43 8.51 -5.11 5.43
N PRO A 44 9.20 -6.24 5.69
CA PRO A 44 8.85 -7.52 5.06
C PRO A 44 7.36 -7.84 5.19
N ALA A 45 6.78 -8.46 4.17
CA ALA A 45 5.38 -8.91 4.26
C ALA A 45 5.24 -9.96 5.37
N PRO A 46 4.17 -9.89 6.19
CA PRO A 46 3.95 -10.88 7.24
C PRO A 46 3.89 -12.33 6.71
N TRP A 47 3.47 -12.51 5.46
CA TRP A 47 3.39 -13.79 4.77
C TRP A 47 4.61 -14.14 3.91
N ALA A 48 5.67 -13.32 3.89
CA ALA A 48 6.80 -13.52 2.97
C ALA A 48 7.45 -14.91 3.10
N ASP A 49 7.51 -15.47 4.31
CA ASP A 49 8.13 -16.77 4.56
C ASP A 49 7.19 -17.96 4.26
N SER A 50 5.89 -17.80 4.51
CA SER A 50 4.89 -18.87 4.33
C SER A 50 4.34 -18.92 2.91
N ASP A 51 4.29 -17.78 2.23
CA ASP A 51 3.73 -17.63 0.89
C ASP A 51 4.42 -16.52 0.07
N PRO A 52 5.69 -16.72 -0.35
CA PRO A 52 6.48 -15.71 -1.06
C PRO A 52 5.95 -15.35 -2.46
N PHE A 53 5.00 -16.12 -3.00
CA PHE A 53 4.47 -15.93 -4.36
C PHE A 53 2.98 -15.54 -4.37
N ALA A 54 2.42 -15.11 -3.24
CA ALA A 54 1.01 -14.76 -3.13
C ALA A 54 0.59 -13.69 -4.18
N ALA A 55 1.36 -12.61 -4.28
CA ALA A 55 1.16 -11.53 -5.25
C ALA A 55 1.27 -12.01 -6.71
N GLU A 56 2.27 -12.83 -7.03
CA GLU A 56 2.44 -13.37 -8.38
C GLU A 56 1.25 -14.25 -8.78
N ARG A 57 0.83 -15.17 -7.90
CA ARG A 57 -0.32 -16.04 -8.16
C ARG A 57 -1.61 -15.25 -8.31
N TYR A 58 -1.78 -14.18 -7.53
CA TYR A 58 -2.92 -13.29 -7.65
C TYR A 58 -2.94 -12.57 -9.00
N LEU A 59 -1.83 -11.97 -9.42
CA LEU A 59 -1.76 -11.30 -10.73
C LEU A 59 -2.00 -12.28 -11.88
N ALA A 60 -1.44 -13.49 -11.80
CA ALA A 60 -1.67 -14.55 -12.78
C ALA A 60 -3.14 -14.99 -12.83
N SER A 61 -3.81 -15.14 -11.67
CA SER A 61 -5.24 -15.49 -11.63
C SER A 61 -6.15 -14.40 -12.20
N ARG A 62 -5.67 -13.14 -12.17
CA ARG A 62 -6.30 -11.97 -12.81
C ARG A 62 -5.96 -11.81 -14.29
N GLY A 63 -5.26 -12.79 -14.89
CA GLY A 63 -4.99 -12.84 -16.32
C GLY A 63 -3.65 -12.26 -16.77
N ALA A 64 -2.77 -11.85 -15.84
CA ALA A 64 -1.41 -11.48 -16.20
C ALA A 64 -0.65 -12.71 -16.74
N SER A 65 0.18 -12.49 -17.77
CA SER A 65 1.13 -13.54 -18.19
C SER A 65 2.11 -13.85 -17.06
N PRO A 66 2.72 -15.06 -17.01
CA PRO A 66 3.69 -15.38 -15.97
C PRO A 66 4.82 -14.34 -15.85
N ALA A 67 5.36 -13.89 -16.98
CA ALA A 67 6.42 -12.87 -17.00
C ALA A 67 5.94 -11.52 -16.44
N ALA A 68 4.71 -11.11 -16.77
CA ALA A 68 4.13 -9.88 -16.23
C ALA A 68 3.80 -10.00 -14.74
N ALA A 69 3.30 -11.16 -14.29
CA ALA A 69 3.01 -11.40 -12.88
C ALA A 69 4.30 -11.32 -12.05
N THR A 70 5.36 -12.02 -12.44
CA THR A 70 6.65 -11.97 -11.75
C THR A 70 7.25 -10.57 -11.75
N ALA A 71 7.22 -9.85 -12.89
CA ALA A 71 7.81 -8.53 -13.00
C ALA A 71 7.13 -7.47 -12.12
N ASN A 72 5.81 -7.60 -11.88
CA ASN A 72 5.03 -6.60 -11.18
C ASN A 72 4.66 -6.98 -9.73
N ALA A 73 4.90 -8.23 -9.30
CA ALA A 73 4.43 -8.75 -8.01
C ALA A 73 4.89 -7.92 -6.80
N ALA A 74 6.16 -7.51 -6.77
CA ALA A 74 6.72 -6.76 -5.64
C ALA A 74 6.10 -5.35 -5.52
N GLU A 75 6.03 -4.62 -6.63
CA GLU A 75 5.44 -3.28 -6.67
C GLU A 75 3.94 -3.33 -6.36
N PHE A 76 3.23 -4.32 -6.91
CA PHE A 76 1.83 -4.58 -6.62
C PHE A 76 1.62 -4.83 -5.11
N GLU A 77 2.39 -5.74 -4.52
CA GLU A 77 2.22 -6.09 -3.10
C GLU A 77 2.46 -4.89 -2.18
N VAL A 78 3.53 -4.13 -2.41
CA VAL A 78 3.84 -2.93 -1.61
C VAL A 78 2.74 -1.89 -1.73
N SER A 79 2.30 -1.60 -2.96
CA SER A 79 1.26 -0.61 -3.21
C SER A 79 -0.06 -1.00 -2.56
N MET A 80 -0.43 -2.28 -2.67
CA MET A 80 -1.69 -2.77 -2.12
C MET A 80 -1.67 -2.89 -0.59
N ARG A 81 -0.53 -3.22 0.02
CA ARG A 81 -0.37 -3.14 1.48
C ARG A 81 -0.57 -1.71 1.98
N ALA A 82 0.05 -0.74 1.30
CA ALA A 82 -0.09 0.67 1.64
C ALA A 82 -1.55 1.13 1.54
N LEU A 83 -2.23 0.81 0.44
CA LEU A 83 -3.64 1.16 0.25
C LEU A 83 -4.57 0.48 1.27
N THR A 84 -4.35 -0.80 1.57
CA THR A 84 -5.11 -1.53 2.59
C THR A 84 -4.91 -0.89 3.97
N ALA A 85 -3.68 -0.50 4.30
CA ALA A 85 -3.35 0.17 5.56
C ALA A 85 -4.05 1.53 5.69
N LEU A 86 -4.04 2.33 4.62
CA LEU A 86 -4.70 3.62 4.59
C LEU A 86 -6.24 3.49 4.64
N GLY A 87 -6.81 2.53 3.91
CA GLY A 87 -8.25 2.32 3.84
C GLY A 87 -8.85 1.75 5.13
N THR A 88 -8.11 0.91 5.85
CA THR A 88 -8.61 0.22 7.06
C THR A 88 -8.08 0.81 8.37
N GLY A 89 -7.04 1.67 8.30
CA GLY A 89 -6.30 2.17 9.46
C GLY A 89 -5.41 1.13 10.14
N LYS A 90 -5.20 -0.04 9.52
CA LYS A 90 -4.38 -1.13 10.05
C LYS A 90 -3.58 -1.82 8.94
N PRO A 91 -2.31 -2.20 9.17
CA PRO A 91 -1.54 -2.93 8.17
C PRO A 91 -2.22 -4.26 7.83
N ALA A 92 -2.08 -4.71 6.59
CA ALA A 92 -2.53 -6.04 6.18
C ALA A 92 -1.73 -7.11 6.93
N GLU A 93 -2.42 -8.08 7.55
CA GLU A 93 -1.78 -9.18 8.31
C GLU A 93 -1.61 -10.42 7.44
N THR A 94 -2.47 -10.57 6.43
CA THR A 94 -2.47 -11.67 5.46
C THR A 94 -2.61 -11.13 4.03
N PHE A 95 -2.16 -11.91 3.05
CA PHE A 95 -2.41 -11.55 1.64
C PHE A 95 -3.91 -11.54 1.31
N ASP A 96 -4.72 -12.36 2.00
CA ASP A 96 -6.18 -12.36 1.86
C ASP A 96 -6.83 -11.05 2.30
N ASP A 97 -6.23 -10.29 3.21
CA ASP A 97 -6.71 -8.95 3.58
C ASP A 97 -6.62 -7.99 2.40
N ILE A 98 -5.53 -8.08 1.63
CA ILE A 98 -5.36 -7.31 0.38
C ILE A 98 -6.41 -7.73 -0.64
N VAL A 99 -6.58 -9.03 -0.86
CA VAL A 99 -7.54 -9.55 -1.84
C VAL A 99 -8.96 -9.11 -1.50
N ARG A 100 -9.34 -9.17 -0.21
CA ARG A 100 -10.64 -8.68 0.26
C ARG A 100 -10.78 -7.17 0.03
N TRP A 101 -9.76 -6.39 0.37
CA TRP A 101 -9.79 -4.95 0.17
C TRP A 101 -9.98 -4.58 -1.31
N ILE A 102 -9.27 -5.25 -2.22
CA ILE A 102 -9.44 -5.09 -3.68
C ILE A 102 -10.86 -5.43 -4.11
N ALA A 103 -11.38 -6.58 -3.67
CA ALA A 103 -12.72 -7.01 -4.03
C ALA A 103 -13.79 -6.01 -3.59
N GLU A 104 -13.61 -5.39 -2.42
CA GLU A 104 -14.56 -4.43 -1.85
C GLU A 104 -14.46 -3.02 -2.45
N HIS A 105 -13.24 -2.53 -2.75
CA HIS A 105 -13.00 -1.11 -3.05
C HIS A 105 -12.45 -0.82 -4.45
N VAL A 106 -11.96 -1.84 -5.16
CA VAL A 106 -11.38 -1.67 -6.50
C VAL A 106 -12.25 -2.37 -7.54
N ASP A 107 -12.66 -3.61 -7.26
CA ASP A 107 -13.56 -4.37 -8.13
C ASP A 107 -15.04 -4.01 -7.88
N GLY A 108 -15.36 -3.48 -6.69
CA GLY A 108 -16.71 -3.28 -6.16
C GLY A 108 -17.46 -2.03 -6.63
N ASP A 109 -16.90 -1.21 -7.52
CA ASP A 109 -17.52 0.03 -8.03
C ASP A 109 -18.62 -0.19 -9.10
N ASP A 110 -19.08 -1.42 -9.30
CA ASP A 110 -20.15 -1.80 -10.26
C ASP A 110 -21.54 -2.06 -9.59
N GLN A 111 -21.88 -1.39 -8.48
CA GLN A 111 -23.24 -1.41 -7.91
C GLN A 111 -23.90 -0.03 -7.81
#